data_AF-A0A1I7LT48-F1
#
_entry.id   AF-A0A1I7LT48-F1
#
_cell.length_a   1.000
_cell.length_b   1.000
_cell.length_c   1.000
_cell.angle_alpha   90.00
_cell.angle_beta   90.00
_cell.angle_gamma   90.00
#
_symmetry.space_group_name_H-M   'P 1'
#
loop_
_entity.id
_entity.type
_entity.pdbx_description
1 polymer ?
#
loop_
_entity_poly.entity_id
_entity_poly.type
_entity_poly.pdbx_seq_one_letter_code
_entity_poly.pdbx_strand_id
1 'polypeptide(L)'
;MITARLPHDTWLWTAHLASRERGHVCNGRPIRAVRYEGTGLARAGVYEVDAEPGTLLVATPAGMSAPGDGPWGGRHAVYRLEADGALTGVTMADAADELDPEGALARRHHRLVLGSGLDFSTTRIRMPEGHGYEAGTGSEWRGYWAIVEKVTARQIWVRGPSLAEMQDAGLPVAPSDSPEAVAAAEAIRSAA
;
A
#
# COMPACT_ATOMS: atom_id res chain seq x y z
N MET A 1 -12.10 25.29 -11.77
CA MET A 1 -11.96 25.67 -10.34
C MET A 1 -13.10 25.06 -9.53
N ILE A 2 -12.75 24.20 -8.56
CA ILE A 2 -13.69 23.44 -7.72
C ILE A 2 -13.59 23.97 -6.28
N THR A 3 -14.71 24.08 -5.56
CA THR A 3 -14.73 24.59 -4.18
C THR A 3 -14.80 23.45 -3.17
N ALA A 4 -13.71 23.19 -2.44
CA ALA A 4 -13.64 22.19 -1.38
C ALA A 4 -13.74 22.83 0.02
N ARG A 5 -14.20 22.04 1.00
CA ARG A 5 -14.31 22.48 2.41
C ARG A 5 -13.68 21.46 3.34
N LEU A 6 -12.87 21.93 4.29
CA LEU A 6 -12.28 21.12 5.35
C LEU A 6 -12.37 21.84 6.69
N PRO A 7 -12.26 21.14 7.82
CA PRO A 7 -12.11 21.78 9.13
C PRO A 7 -11.00 22.85 9.13
N HIS A 8 -11.21 23.96 9.82
CA HIS A 8 -10.28 25.10 9.82
C HIS A 8 -8.87 24.79 10.36
N ASP A 9 -8.74 23.73 11.15
CA ASP A 9 -7.48 23.23 11.71
C ASP A 9 -6.77 22.23 10.78
N THR A 10 -7.19 22.14 9.52
CA THR A 10 -6.64 21.23 8.51
C THR A 10 -6.07 22.05 7.35
N TRP A 11 -4.89 21.66 6.86
CA TRP A 11 -4.27 22.20 5.65
C TRP A 11 -4.47 21.24 4.49
N LEU A 12 -4.62 21.79 3.29
CA LEU A 12 -4.82 21.05 2.05
C LEU A 12 -3.58 21.19 1.16
N TRP A 13 -3.26 20.12 0.44
CA TRP A 13 -2.07 20.02 -0.39
C TRP A 13 -2.37 19.18 -1.64
N THR A 14 -1.57 19.36 -2.70
CA THR A 14 -1.51 18.35 -3.77
C THR A 14 -0.92 17.05 -3.21
N ALA A 15 -1.37 15.89 -3.68
CA ALA A 15 -0.73 14.62 -3.33
C ALA A 15 0.58 14.44 -4.11
N HIS A 16 1.57 13.79 -3.49
CA HIS A 16 2.83 13.42 -4.12
C HIS A 16 3.36 12.09 -3.55
N LEU A 17 4.04 11.30 -4.37
CA LEU A 17 4.64 10.03 -3.94
C LEU A 17 6.08 10.27 -3.46
N ALA A 18 6.33 10.18 -2.16
CA ALA A 18 7.64 10.41 -1.57
C ALA A 18 8.61 9.23 -1.80
N SER A 19 8.08 8.01 -1.77
CA SER A 19 8.83 6.78 -2.05
C SER A 19 8.01 5.87 -2.96
N ARG A 20 8.52 5.63 -4.17
CA ARG A 20 7.91 4.72 -5.14
C ARG A 20 7.89 3.28 -4.63
N GLU A 21 8.98 2.85 -4.00
CA GLU A 21 9.13 1.50 -3.45
C GLU A 21 8.15 1.24 -2.30
N ARG A 22 8.04 2.17 -1.36
CA ARG A 22 7.19 2.00 -0.18
C ARG A 22 5.72 2.38 -0.42
N GLY A 23 5.43 3.10 -1.51
CA GLY A 23 4.09 3.62 -1.76
C GLY A 23 3.70 4.74 -0.80
N HIS A 24 4.66 5.57 -0.41
CA HIS A 24 4.42 6.55 0.64
C HIS A 24 3.92 7.87 0.05
N VAL A 25 2.63 8.15 0.21
CA VAL A 25 2.02 9.41 -0.23
C VAL A 25 2.28 10.51 0.82
N CYS A 26 2.62 11.70 0.34
CA CYS A 26 2.99 12.86 1.15
C CYS A 26 2.35 14.15 0.62
N ASN A 27 2.42 15.21 1.41
CA ASN A 27 1.98 16.54 1.00
C ASN A 27 2.98 17.16 0.00
N GLY A 28 2.46 17.58 -1.16
CA GLY A 28 3.18 18.32 -2.19
C GLY A 28 3.06 19.83 -2.00
N ARG A 29 2.46 20.52 -2.98
CA ARG A 29 2.28 21.98 -2.94
C ARG A 29 1.10 22.36 -2.05
N PRO A 30 1.24 23.38 -1.18
CA PRO A 30 0.14 23.85 -0.33
C PRO A 30 -0.97 24.49 -1.15
N ILE A 31 -2.21 24.22 -0.76
CA ILE A 31 -3.41 24.87 -1.27
C ILE A 31 -3.98 25.68 -0.09
N ARG A 32 -4.01 27.01 -0.24
CA ARG A 32 -4.46 27.91 0.83
C ARG A 32 -5.97 28.05 0.82
N ALA A 33 -6.58 28.10 1.99
CA ALA A 33 -7.97 28.50 2.11
C ALA A 33 -8.12 29.95 1.64
N VAL A 34 -9.08 30.21 0.76
CA VAL A 34 -9.39 31.56 0.26
C VAL A 34 -10.22 32.36 1.28
N ARG A 35 -10.96 31.65 2.13
CA ARG A 35 -11.74 32.21 3.24
C ARG A 35 -12.06 31.14 4.26
N TYR A 36 -12.62 31.57 5.39
CA TYR A 36 -13.13 30.67 6.41
C TYR A 36 -14.60 30.99 6.70
N GLU A 37 -15.43 29.96 6.80
CA GLU A 37 -16.87 30.04 7.05
C GLU A 37 -17.20 29.38 8.40
N GLY A 38 -18.30 29.81 9.05
CA GLY A 38 -18.75 29.26 10.34
C GLY A 38 -18.23 30.00 11.59
N THR A 39 -18.58 29.47 12.77
CA THR A 39 -18.26 30.07 14.08
C THR A 39 -17.70 29.02 15.06
N GLY A 40 -16.86 29.48 16.00
CA GLY A 40 -16.27 28.63 17.03
C GLY A 40 -15.49 27.43 16.46
N LEU A 41 -15.71 26.25 17.04
CA LEU A 41 -15.07 24.99 16.62
C LEU A 41 -15.63 24.41 15.31
N ALA A 42 -16.79 24.89 14.84
CA ALA A 42 -17.42 24.45 13.59
C ALA A 42 -16.93 25.27 12.37
N ARG A 43 -15.81 25.99 12.52
CA ARG A 43 -15.22 26.78 11.44
C ARG A 43 -14.60 25.86 10.39
N ALA A 44 -14.84 26.16 9.12
CA ALA A 44 -14.29 25.46 7.97
C ALA A 44 -13.40 26.40 7.15
N GLY A 45 -12.30 25.86 6.61
CA GLY A 45 -11.55 26.48 5.54
C GLY A 45 -12.21 26.16 4.20
N VAL A 46 -12.40 27.19 3.37
CA VAL A 46 -12.90 27.05 2.00
C VAL A 46 -11.73 27.18 1.04
N TYR A 47 -11.59 26.21 0.15
CA TYR A 47 -10.48 26.10 -0.79
C TYR A 47 -11.00 26.21 -2.21
N GLU A 48 -10.40 27.09 -3.00
CA GLU A 48 -10.57 27.11 -4.44
C GLU A 48 -9.45 26.29 -5.06
N VAL A 49 -9.80 25.11 -5.56
CA VAL A 49 -8.85 24.14 -6.11
C VAL A 49 -8.89 24.23 -7.63
N ASP A 50 -7.75 24.60 -8.21
CA ASP A 50 -7.55 24.60 -9.65
C ASP A 50 -6.96 23.25 -10.09
N ALA A 51 -7.82 22.23 -10.10
CA ALA A 51 -7.50 20.88 -10.54
C ALA A 51 -8.74 20.20 -11.10
N GLU A 52 -8.53 19.16 -11.90
CA GLU A 52 -9.62 18.36 -12.46
C GLU A 52 -10.28 17.45 -11.40
N PRO A 53 -11.57 17.13 -11.55
CA PRO A 53 -12.20 16.05 -10.78
C PRO A 53 -11.39 14.76 -10.87
N GLY A 54 -11.32 14.01 -9.78
CA GLY A 54 -10.49 12.81 -9.65
C GLY A 54 -9.08 13.06 -9.13
N THR A 55 -8.62 14.32 -9.06
CA THR A 55 -7.28 14.67 -8.54
C THR A 55 -7.14 14.26 -7.07
N LEU A 56 -6.01 13.63 -6.75
CA LEU A 56 -5.66 13.27 -5.37
C LEU A 56 -5.06 14.47 -4.62
N LEU A 57 -5.60 14.71 -3.43
CA LEU A 57 -5.20 15.75 -2.51
C LEU A 57 -4.83 15.13 -1.16
N VAL A 58 -3.96 15.82 -0.43
CA VAL A 58 -3.54 15.43 0.92
C VAL A 58 -4.04 16.46 1.91
N ALA A 59 -4.55 15.99 3.03
CA ALA A 59 -4.91 16.82 4.18
C ALA A 59 -4.02 16.47 5.38
N THR A 60 -3.57 17.50 6.09
CA THR A 60 -2.81 17.36 7.33
C THR A 60 -3.34 18.31 8.40
N PRO A 61 -3.12 18.03 9.70
CA PRO A 61 -3.34 19.04 10.73
C PRO A 61 -2.53 20.31 10.44
N ALA A 62 -3.12 21.46 10.76
CA ALA A 62 -2.43 22.75 10.68
C ALA A 62 -1.14 22.74 11.52
N GLY A 63 -0.07 23.29 10.97
CA GLY A 63 1.25 23.29 11.61
C GLY A 63 2.04 21.99 11.45
N MET A 64 1.46 20.96 10.84
CA MET A 64 2.17 19.73 10.45
C MET A 64 2.46 19.76 8.94
N SER A 65 3.73 19.97 8.59
CA SER A 65 4.25 19.79 7.23
C SER A 65 5.58 19.03 7.32
N ALA A 66 5.69 17.89 6.67
CA ALA A 66 6.96 17.16 6.63
C ALA A 66 7.12 16.47 5.27
N PRO A 67 7.38 17.21 4.18
CA PRO A 67 7.59 16.58 2.87
C PRO A 67 8.63 15.45 3.01
N GLY A 68 8.27 14.22 2.61
CA GLY A 68 9.15 13.06 2.75
C GLY A 68 8.46 11.75 3.11
N ASP A 69 9.28 10.72 3.33
CA ASP A 69 8.89 9.33 3.61
C ASP A 69 8.85 8.97 5.10
N GLY A 70 8.84 9.98 5.97
CA GLY A 70 8.82 9.83 7.43
C GLY A 70 7.45 9.46 8.03
N PRO A 71 7.41 9.08 9.31
CA PRO A 71 6.17 8.71 10.00
C PRO A 71 5.22 9.90 10.11
N TRP A 72 3.97 9.69 9.71
CA TRP A 72 2.91 10.70 9.83
C TRP A 72 2.05 10.45 11.07
N GLY A 73 1.67 11.55 11.74
CA GLY A 73 0.65 11.50 12.79
C GLY A 73 -0.73 11.15 12.25
N GLY A 74 -1.62 10.68 13.13
CA GLY A 74 -2.90 10.02 12.80
C GLY A 74 -4.01 10.87 12.14
N ARG A 75 -3.69 12.02 11.55
CA ARG A 75 -4.64 12.86 10.79
C ARG A 75 -4.14 13.20 9.39
N HIS A 76 -3.08 12.54 8.92
CA HIS A 76 -2.72 12.57 7.51
C HIS A 76 -3.73 11.73 6.73
N ALA A 77 -4.45 12.35 5.80
CA ALA A 77 -5.44 11.68 4.97
C ALA A 77 -5.25 12.04 3.50
N VAL A 78 -5.55 11.09 2.62
CA VAL A 78 -5.63 11.32 1.18
C VAL A 78 -7.08 11.36 0.77
N TYR A 79 -7.42 12.32 -0.08
CA TYR A 79 -8.76 12.50 -0.62
C TYR A 79 -8.72 12.54 -2.14
N ARG A 80 -9.78 12.04 -2.77
CA ARG A 80 -10.11 12.33 -4.16
C ARG A 80 -10.99 13.58 -4.20
N LEU A 81 -10.65 14.53 -5.06
CA LEU A 81 -11.47 15.70 -5.34
C LEU A 81 -12.61 15.34 -6.30
N GLU A 82 -13.85 15.43 -5.84
CA GLU A 82 -15.02 15.22 -6.69
C GLU A 82 -15.40 16.51 -7.45
N ALA A 83 -16.20 16.37 -8.52
CA ALA A 83 -16.60 17.50 -9.36
C ALA A 83 -17.45 18.55 -8.63
N ASP A 84 -18.18 18.16 -7.60
CA ASP A 84 -18.98 19.04 -6.73
C ASP A 84 -18.17 19.65 -5.57
N GLY A 85 -16.88 19.30 -5.46
CA GLY A 85 -15.99 19.74 -4.39
C GLY A 85 -16.02 18.88 -3.13
N ALA A 86 -16.73 17.75 -3.14
CA ALA A 86 -16.59 16.74 -2.10
C ALA A 86 -15.18 16.15 -2.08
N LEU A 87 -14.76 15.67 -0.91
CA LEU A 87 -13.47 15.02 -0.68
C LEU A 87 -13.71 13.60 -0.20
N THR A 88 -13.60 12.63 -1.11
CA THR A 88 -13.80 11.20 -0.81
C THR A 88 -12.51 10.60 -0.29
N GLY A 89 -12.53 9.95 0.88
CA GLY A 89 -11.33 9.34 1.46
C GLY A 89 -10.77 8.22 0.57
N VAL A 90 -9.46 8.23 0.36
CA VAL A 90 -8.72 7.20 -0.39
C VAL A 90 -7.67 6.59 0.52
N THR A 91 -7.45 5.28 0.42
CA THR A 91 -6.37 4.64 1.19
C THR A 91 -5.01 5.10 0.67
N MET A 92 -4.00 5.12 1.53
CA MET A 92 -2.63 5.45 1.11
C MET A 92 -2.11 4.51 0.01
N ALA A 93 -2.48 3.23 0.08
CA ALA A 93 -2.07 2.24 -0.89
C ALA A 93 -2.67 2.51 -2.27
N ASP A 94 -3.99 2.75 -2.34
CA ASP A 94 -4.68 3.05 -3.59
C ASP A 94 -4.17 4.37 -4.19
N ALA A 95 -4.00 5.39 -3.35
CA ALA A 95 -3.45 6.67 -3.78
C ALA A 95 -2.02 6.54 -4.34
N ALA A 96 -1.17 5.72 -3.73
CA ALA A 96 0.17 5.46 -4.24
C ALA A 96 0.14 4.72 -5.59
N ASP A 97 -0.77 3.77 -5.74
CA ASP A 97 -0.94 2.98 -6.97
C ASP A 97 -1.52 3.83 -8.11
N GLU A 98 -2.36 4.82 -7.81
CA GLU A 98 -2.82 5.82 -8.79
C GLU A 98 -1.74 6.84 -9.18
N LEU A 99 -0.90 7.28 -8.23
CA LEU A 99 0.19 8.22 -8.49
C LEU A 99 1.36 7.57 -9.24
N ASP A 100 1.53 6.26 -9.13
CA ASP A 100 2.59 5.48 -9.79
C ASP A 100 2.08 4.09 -10.21
N PRO A 101 1.29 3.99 -11.29
CA PRO A 101 0.72 2.72 -11.74
C PRO A 101 1.77 1.65 -12.07
N GLU A 102 2.96 2.07 -12.55
CA GLU A 102 4.06 1.16 -12.89
C GLU A 102 4.58 0.39 -11.67
N GLY A 103 4.64 1.04 -10.50
CA GLY A 103 5.07 0.43 -9.25
C GLY A 103 4.00 -0.36 -8.50
N ALA A 104 2.73 -0.32 -8.95
CA ALA A 104 1.61 -0.86 -8.18
C ALA A 104 1.72 -2.37 -7.94
N LEU A 105 2.15 -3.13 -8.93
CA LEU A 105 2.33 -4.58 -8.82
C LEU A 105 3.39 -4.94 -7.77
N ALA A 106 4.54 -4.26 -7.80
CA ALA A 106 5.64 -4.49 -6.87
C ALA A 106 5.24 -4.15 -5.43
N ARG A 107 4.50 -3.05 -5.23
CA ARG A 107 3.98 -2.67 -3.91
C ARG A 107 2.93 -3.65 -3.41
N ARG A 108 2.01 -4.10 -4.26
CA ARG A 108 1.03 -5.13 -3.90
C ARG A 108 1.74 -6.42 -3.46
N HIS A 109 2.73 -6.85 -4.22
CA HIS A 109 3.57 -8.00 -3.88
C HIS A 109 4.23 -7.83 -2.51
N HIS A 110 4.89 -6.70 -2.27
CA HIS A 110 5.52 -6.40 -0.99
C HIS A 110 4.52 -6.43 0.18
N ARG A 111 3.32 -5.85 0.01
CA ARG A 111 2.27 -5.89 1.04
C ARG A 111 1.80 -7.31 1.35
N LEU A 112 1.69 -8.18 0.34
CA LEU A 112 1.30 -9.58 0.52
C LEU A 112 2.38 -10.39 1.25
N VAL A 113 3.66 -10.17 0.93
CA VAL A 113 4.80 -10.76 1.65
C VAL A 113 4.80 -10.35 3.12
N LEU A 114 4.68 -9.06 3.41
CA LEU A 114 4.60 -8.57 4.79
C LEU A 114 3.35 -9.11 5.51
N GLY A 115 2.22 -9.21 4.81
CA GLY A 115 0.96 -9.74 5.32
C GLY A 115 1.04 -11.22 5.74
N SER A 116 1.91 -12.01 5.10
CA SER A 116 2.16 -13.41 5.50
C SER A 116 3.09 -13.53 6.72
N GLY A 117 3.59 -12.40 7.23
CA GLY A 117 4.52 -12.32 8.35
C GLY A 117 5.96 -12.65 7.97
N LEU A 118 6.29 -12.55 6.68
CA LEU A 118 7.64 -12.72 6.15
C LEU A 118 8.17 -11.38 5.63
N ASP A 119 9.47 -11.33 5.40
CA ASP A 119 10.12 -10.32 4.55
C ASP A 119 10.99 -11.04 3.49
N PHE A 120 11.80 -10.30 2.75
CA PHE A 120 12.70 -10.88 1.74
C PHE A 120 13.96 -11.51 2.33
N SER A 121 14.15 -11.42 3.65
CA SER A 121 15.27 -12.00 4.35
C SER A 121 14.90 -13.37 4.93
N THR A 122 15.87 -14.27 4.93
CA THR A 122 15.66 -15.62 5.41
C THR A 122 15.48 -15.66 6.92
N THR A 123 14.29 -16.07 7.36
CA THR A 123 13.93 -16.21 8.76
C THR A 123 13.86 -17.68 9.17
N ARG A 124 14.47 -18.01 10.31
CA ARG A 124 14.40 -19.36 10.88
C ARG A 124 13.14 -19.53 11.71
N ILE A 125 12.36 -20.57 11.41
CA ILE A 125 11.12 -20.92 12.11
C ILE A 125 11.24 -22.33 12.68
N ARG A 126 10.79 -22.49 13.94
CA ARG A 126 10.73 -23.80 14.60
C ARG A 126 9.45 -24.52 14.17
N MET A 127 9.59 -25.79 13.82
CA MET A 127 8.50 -26.63 13.37
C MET A 127 8.38 -27.91 14.19
N PRO A 128 7.17 -28.52 14.24
CA PRO A 128 7.02 -29.90 14.65
C PRO A 128 7.84 -30.84 13.76
N GLU A 129 8.18 -32.00 14.31
CA GLU A 129 8.79 -33.07 13.51
C GLU A 129 7.77 -33.61 12.50
N GLY A 130 8.21 -33.90 11.27
CA GLY A 130 7.32 -34.34 10.19
C GLY A 130 6.55 -33.20 9.50
N HIS A 131 7.08 -31.98 9.49
CA HIS A 131 6.41 -30.79 8.93
C HIS A 131 6.20 -30.77 7.41
N GLY A 132 6.73 -31.74 6.65
CA GLY A 132 6.47 -31.89 5.21
C GLY A 132 7.15 -30.88 4.27
N TYR A 133 7.68 -29.75 4.75
CA TYR A 133 8.44 -28.82 3.91
C TYR A 133 9.74 -29.39 3.33
N GLU A 134 10.04 -29.01 2.09
CA GLU A 134 11.24 -29.38 1.34
C GLU A 134 12.08 -28.15 0.99
N ALA A 135 13.41 -28.26 1.08
CA ALA A 135 14.31 -27.17 0.71
C ALA A 135 14.32 -26.94 -0.81
N GLY A 136 14.45 -25.68 -1.23
CA GLY A 136 14.41 -25.25 -2.62
C GLY A 136 13.01 -25.14 -3.21
N THR A 137 11.95 -25.24 -2.39
CA THR A 137 10.57 -25.23 -2.88
C THR A 137 9.82 -23.94 -2.56
N GLY A 138 8.89 -23.57 -3.44
CA GLY A 138 7.85 -22.59 -3.15
C GLY A 138 6.66 -23.29 -2.48
N SER A 139 6.18 -22.77 -1.36
CA SER A 139 5.07 -23.34 -0.60
C SER A 139 4.06 -22.27 -0.21
N GLU A 140 2.80 -22.68 -0.05
CA GLU A 140 1.79 -21.83 0.58
C GLU A 140 2.21 -21.49 2.01
N TRP A 141 2.03 -20.23 2.39
CA TRP A 141 2.38 -19.73 3.71
C TRP A 141 1.45 -18.60 4.12
N ARG A 142 0.57 -18.88 5.08
CA ARG A 142 -0.29 -17.88 5.75
C ARG A 142 -1.04 -16.97 4.76
N GLY A 143 -1.64 -17.55 3.73
CA GLY A 143 -2.42 -16.82 2.73
C GLY A 143 -1.59 -16.19 1.61
N TYR A 144 -0.29 -16.49 1.53
CA TYR A 144 0.56 -16.13 0.39
C TYR A 144 1.58 -17.24 0.08
N TRP A 145 2.71 -16.89 -0.54
CA TRP A 145 3.77 -17.80 -0.94
C TRP A 145 5.05 -17.54 -0.14
N ALA A 146 5.81 -18.60 0.10
CA ALA A 146 7.13 -18.55 0.72
C ALA A 146 8.12 -19.45 -0.03
N ILE A 147 9.38 -19.04 -0.03
CA ILE A 147 10.50 -19.86 -0.50
C ILE A 147 11.13 -20.52 0.72
N VAL A 148 11.18 -21.85 0.71
CA VAL A 148 11.84 -22.66 1.73
C VAL A 148 13.28 -22.89 1.28
N GLU A 149 14.24 -22.21 1.92
CA GLU A 149 15.65 -22.30 1.52
C GLU A 149 16.38 -23.49 2.15
N LYS A 150 16.02 -23.80 3.39
CA LYS A 150 16.65 -24.89 4.15
C LYS A 150 15.65 -25.54 5.08
N VAL A 151 15.79 -26.85 5.25
CA VAL A 151 15.00 -27.65 6.19
C VAL A 151 15.90 -28.53 7.05
N THR A 152 15.42 -28.84 8.25
CA THR A 152 15.94 -29.84 9.18
C THR A 152 14.73 -30.52 9.82
N ALA A 153 14.91 -31.60 10.59
CA ALA A 153 13.78 -32.31 11.20
C ALA A 153 12.83 -31.44 12.05
N ARG A 154 13.27 -30.28 12.58
CA ARG A 154 12.48 -29.42 13.49
C ARG A 154 12.55 -27.93 13.20
N GLN A 155 13.16 -27.54 12.08
CA GLN A 155 13.37 -26.14 11.73
C GLN A 155 13.37 -25.97 10.23
N ILE A 156 12.82 -24.85 9.78
CA ILE A 156 12.87 -24.39 8.41
C ILE A 156 13.42 -22.97 8.35
N TRP A 157 13.96 -22.61 7.20
CA TRP A 157 14.41 -21.26 6.86
C TRP A 157 13.59 -20.80 5.68
N VAL A 158 12.80 -19.76 5.87
CA VAL A 158 11.83 -19.28 4.89
C VAL A 158 11.94 -17.78 4.71
N ARG A 159 11.62 -17.32 3.50
CA ARG A 159 11.45 -15.90 3.14
C ARG A 159 10.29 -15.73 2.18
N GLY A 160 9.82 -14.51 2.02
CA GLY A 160 8.96 -14.16 0.90
C GLY A 160 9.70 -14.35 -0.44
N PRO A 161 8.99 -14.77 -1.50
CA PRO A 161 9.55 -14.72 -2.85
C PRO A 161 9.80 -13.29 -3.28
N SER A 162 10.76 -13.09 -4.18
CA SER A 162 10.88 -11.85 -4.94
C SER A 162 9.83 -11.79 -6.05
N LEU A 163 9.57 -10.59 -6.57
CA LEU A 163 8.61 -10.42 -7.68
C LEU A 163 9.05 -11.20 -8.93
N ALA A 164 10.36 -11.22 -9.22
CA ALA A 164 10.91 -11.98 -10.33
C ALA A 164 10.69 -13.49 -10.15
N GLU A 165 10.94 -14.03 -8.96
CA GLU A 165 10.69 -15.46 -8.67
C GLU A 165 9.21 -15.82 -8.84
N MET A 166 8.28 -14.94 -8.44
CA MET A 166 6.84 -15.14 -8.68
C MET A 166 6.51 -15.18 -10.18
N GLN A 167 7.08 -14.25 -10.95
CA GLN A 167 6.87 -14.16 -12.40
C GLN A 167 7.45 -15.35 -13.14
N ASP A 168 8.68 -15.76 -12.80
CA ASP A 168 9.36 -16.92 -13.39
C ASP A 168 8.62 -18.24 -13.06
N ALA A 169 8.04 -18.34 -11.87
CA ALA A 169 7.20 -19.46 -11.48
C ALA A 169 5.80 -19.44 -12.12
N GLY A 170 5.40 -18.35 -12.79
CA GLY A 170 4.06 -18.20 -13.35
C GLY A 170 2.96 -18.03 -12.29
N LEU A 171 3.32 -17.63 -11.06
CA LEU A 171 2.36 -17.41 -9.97
C LEU A 171 1.85 -15.96 -9.97
N PRO A 172 0.54 -15.74 -9.78
CA PRO A 172 -0.02 -14.39 -9.72
C PRO A 172 0.34 -13.68 -8.41
N VAL A 173 0.40 -12.35 -8.44
CA VAL A 173 0.54 -11.51 -7.24
C VAL A 173 -0.83 -11.37 -6.55
N ALA A 174 -1.25 -12.45 -5.90
CA ALA A 174 -2.54 -12.56 -5.22
C ALA A 174 -2.45 -13.47 -3.99
N PRO A 175 -3.39 -13.39 -3.04
CA PRO A 175 -3.50 -14.37 -1.96
C PRO A 175 -3.47 -15.80 -2.50
N SER A 176 -2.81 -16.71 -1.79
CA SER A 176 -2.58 -18.09 -2.26
C SER A 176 -3.87 -18.91 -2.44
N ASP A 177 -4.94 -18.52 -1.75
CA ASP A 177 -6.28 -19.13 -1.82
C ASP A 177 -7.19 -18.50 -2.89
N SER A 178 -6.72 -17.48 -3.60
CA SER A 178 -7.47 -16.87 -4.69
C SER A 178 -7.66 -17.85 -5.85
N PRO A 179 -8.79 -17.81 -6.58
CA PRO A 179 -9.05 -18.73 -7.70
C PRO A 179 -7.94 -18.73 -8.76
N GLU A 180 -7.37 -17.56 -9.05
CA GLU A 180 -6.23 -17.38 -9.96
C GLU A 180 -4.94 -18.04 -9.45
N ALA A 181 -4.63 -17.91 -8.15
CA ALA A 181 -3.46 -18.53 -7.55
C ALA A 181 -3.58 -20.05 -7.48
N VAL A 182 -4.77 -20.57 -7.14
CA VAL A 182 -5.07 -22.01 -7.12
C VAL A 182 -4.94 -22.60 -8.52
N ALA A 183 -5.53 -21.95 -9.54
CA ALA A 183 -5.43 -22.41 -10.92
C ALA A 183 -3.98 -22.41 -11.44
N ALA A 184 -3.20 -21.37 -11.12
CA ALA A 184 -1.79 -21.32 -11.48
C ALA A 184 -0.97 -22.44 -10.80
N ALA A 185 -1.18 -22.66 -9.49
CA ALA A 185 -0.50 -23.71 -8.76
C ALA A 185 -0.86 -25.12 -9.26
N GLU A 186 -2.13 -25.34 -9.65
CA GLU A 186 -2.56 -26.59 -10.30
C GLU A 186 -1.90 -26.78 -11.67
N ALA A 187 -1.86 -25.73 -12.50
CA ALA A 187 -1.21 -25.80 -13.81
C ALA A 187 0.29 -26.14 -13.70
N ILE A 188 1.00 -25.54 -12.73
CA ILE A 188 2.41 -25.83 -12.45
C ILE A 188 2.58 -27.29 -12.03
N ARG A 189 1.73 -27.79 -11.12
CA ARG A 189 1.78 -29.20 -10.67
C ARG A 189 1.47 -30.19 -11.78
N SER A 190 0.58 -29.86 -12.70
CA SER A 190 0.25 -30.72 -13.84
C SER A 190 1.31 -30.70 -14.95
N ALA A 191 2.24 -29.75 -14.93
CA ALA A 191 3.32 -29.61 -15.93
C ALA A 191 4.67 -30.21 -15.48
N ALA A 192 4.80 -30.57 -14.19
CA ALA A 192 5.98 -31.19 -13.59
C ALA A 192 5.91 -32.73 -13.62
#